data_AF-A0A3D4ETB4-F1
#
_entry.id   AF-A0A3D4ETB4-F1
#
_cell.length_a   1.000
_cell.length_b   1.000
_cell.length_c   1.000
_cell.angle_alpha   90.00
_cell.angle_beta   90.00
_cell.angle_gamma   90.00
#
_symmetry.space_group_name_H-M   'P 1'
#
loop_
_entity.id
_entity.type
_entity.pdbx_description
1 polymer ?
#
loop_
_entity_poly.entity_id
_entity_poly.type
_entity_poly.pdbx_seq_one_letter_code
_entity_poly.pdbx_strand_id
1 'polypeptide(L)'
;MSQNSSITPASGNQGFNALRWTLVIAFLIGEFALISVALRGAIPPDETREVSAYSPWSEEVLKIAEAIPVQEGGRIKPLRTYARFKMMSFHGSLTMKVKAGGKVHKIGPVAWLLDCMFRPDLADQLPVFLLDDTEILKPFGIEAEDRRARLSFKDLEDGGDPEENGFTQLINRGRELLEKKSAEGEGSLSDEEEEVTRFAQLALTFTGLRDSMDIIRGGLPPLDPAQLAYIDQEIYQTLRTTMDPKQFGFWLPILPETVQSTQRLDTPQAREFEYELNRQLAFARFGPAWIPPQQGEEEEWQTIEAKVTKFLKKELTDSVEIL
;
A
#
# COMPACT_ATOMS: atom_id res chain seq x y z
N MET A 1 4.44 -19.47 -95.40
CA MET A 1 4.25 -18.06 -94.99
C MET A 1 3.71 -18.08 -93.57
N SER A 2 4.57 -17.86 -92.58
CA SER A 2 4.23 -17.76 -91.16
C SER A 2 4.36 -16.29 -90.77
N GLN A 3 3.28 -15.67 -90.29
CA GLN A 3 3.30 -14.32 -89.73
C GLN A 3 3.51 -14.44 -88.22
N ASN A 4 4.66 -14.01 -87.73
CA ASN A 4 4.89 -13.73 -86.32
C ASN A 4 4.49 -12.28 -86.03
N SER A 5 3.47 -12.10 -85.20
CA SER A 5 3.09 -10.81 -84.61
C SER A 5 4.02 -10.50 -83.44
N SER A 6 4.79 -9.41 -83.55
CA SER A 6 5.60 -8.87 -82.46
C SER A 6 4.73 -8.07 -81.49
N ILE A 7 4.58 -8.56 -80.26
CA ILE A 7 3.99 -7.82 -79.13
C ILE A 7 5.08 -6.93 -78.52
N THR A 8 4.86 -5.62 -78.54
CA THR A 8 5.69 -4.64 -77.82
C THR A 8 5.37 -4.72 -76.33
N PRO A 9 6.35 -4.84 -75.41
CA PRO A 9 6.07 -4.76 -73.98
C PRO A 9 5.80 -3.30 -73.60
N ALA A 10 4.70 -3.07 -72.89
CA ALA A 10 4.37 -1.77 -72.32
C ALA A 10 5.50 -1.32 -71.36
N SER A 11 6.05 -0.13 -71.60
CA SER A 11 7.06 0.47 -70.73
C SER A 11 6.49 0.66 -69.33
N GLY A 12 7.10 -0.03 -68.36
CA GLY A 12 6.63 -0.16 -67.00
C GLY A 12 6.43 1.16 -66.27
N ASN A 13 5.34 1.19 -65.51
CA ASN A 13 4.90 2.24 -64.58
C ASN A 13 5.82 2.32 -63.33
N GLN A 14 7.14 2.19 -63.48
CA GLN A 14 8.08 2.04 -62.37
C GLN A 14 8.23 3.32 -61.54
N GLY A 15 8.18 4.52 -62.16
CA GLY A 15 8.31 5.80 -61.45
C GLY A 15 7.12 6.15 -60.54
N PHE A 16 5.90 5.78 -60.96
CA PHE A 16 4.69 6.02 -60.15
C PHE A 16 4.59 5.08 -58.94
N ASN A 17 5.11 3.86 -59.05
CA ASN A 17 5.12 2.92 -57.93
C ASN A 17 6.11 3.34 -56.84
N ALA A 18 7.31 3.80 -57.22
CA ALA A 18 8.29 4.30 -56.25
C ALA A 18 7.74 5.49 -55.45
N LEU A 19 7.18 6.49 -56.13
CA LEU A 19 6.59 7.67 -55.47
C LEU A 19 5.41 7.31 -54.55
N ARG A 20 4.54 6.37 -54.96
CA ARG A 20 3.45 5.86 -54.13
C ARG A 20 3.96 5.20 -52.85
N TRP A 21 4.98 4.35 -52.96
CA TRP A 21 5.59 3.72 -51.79
C TRP A 21 6.29 4.73 -50.88
N THR A 22 6.94 5.76 -51.43
CA THR A 22 7.53 6.84 -50.63
C THR A 22 6.47 7.61 -49.84
N LEU A 23 5.33 7.94 -50.48
CA LEU A 23 4.22 8.63 -49.81
C LEU A 23 3.56 7.75 -48.73
N VAL A 24 3.39 6.45 -48.98
CA VAL A 24 2.87 5.51 -47.98
C VAL A 24 3.81 5.41 -46.78
N ILE A 25 5.12 5.32 -47.01
CA ILE A 25 6.11 5.27 -45.92
C ILE A 25 6.09 6.58 -45.12
N ALA A 26 6.06 7.74 -45.78
CA ALA A 26 5.98 9.03 -45.10
C ALA A 26 4.69 9.18 -44.27
N PHE A 27 3.55 8.71 -44.81
CA PHE A 27 2.27 8.69 -44.11
C PHE A 27 2.32 7.78 -42.87
N LEU A 28 2.85 6.56 -43.01
CA LEU A 28 3.00 5.63 -41.89
C LEU A 28 3.94 6.19 -40.80
N ILE A 29 5.06 6.81 -41.19
CA ILE A 29 5.95 7.49 -40.23
C ILE A 29 5.20 8.61 -39.50
N GLY A 30 4.38 9.38 -40.22
CA GLY A 30 3.51 10.41 -39.63
C GLY A 30 2.51 9.83 -38.63
N GLU A 31 1.82 8.73 -38.97
CA GLU A 31 0.90 8.05 -38.06
C GLU A 31 1.62 7.48 -36.83
N PHE A 32 2.77 6.82 -37.00
CA PHE A 32 3.58 6.31 -35.89
C PHE A 32 4.10 7.44 -35.00
N ALA A 33 4.46 8.60 -35.56
CA ALA A 33 4.85 9.77 -34.78
C ALA A 33 3.67 10.33 -33.97
N LEU A 34 2.48 10.44 -34.56
CA LEU A 34 1.26 10.87 -33.86
C LEU A 34 0.87 9.89 -32.75
N ILE A 35 0.91 8.58 -33.02
CA ILE A 35 0.67 7.53 -32.03
C ILE A 35 1.71 7.62 -30.91
N SER A 36 2.99 7.83 -31.23
CA SER A 36 4.06 7.97 -30.23
C SER A 36 3.85 9.20 -29.34
N VAL A 37 3.40 10.32 -29.90
CA VAL A 37 3.05 11.53 -29.13
C VAL A 37 1.82 11.28 -28.25
N ALA A 38 0.78 10.62 -28.77
CA ALA A 38 -0.42 10.28 -28.01
C ALA A 38 -0.12 9.30 -26.85
N LEU A 39 0.74 8.29 -27.10
CA LEU A 39 1.16 7.33 -26.08
C LEU A 39 2.05 7.97 -25.00
N ARG A 40 2.75 9.07 -25.31
CA ARG A 40 3.64 9.74 -24.36
C ARG A 40 2.91 10.31 -23.14
N GLY A 41 1.68 10.80 -23.31
CA GLY A 41 0.82 11.21 -22.19
C GLY A 41 0.10 10.05 -21.50
N ALA A 42 0.05 8.88 -22.14
CA ALA A 42 -0.64 7.70 -21.61
C ALA A 42 0.28 6.81 -20.76
N ILE A 43 1.61 6.97 -20.79
CA ILE A 43 2.54 6.16 -20.00
C ILE A 43 3.16 7.08 -18.94
N PRO A 44 3.00 6.81 -17.63
CA PRO A 44 3.68 7.59 -16.60
C PRO A 44 5.20 7.52 -16.82
N PRO A 45 5.94 8.60 -16.56
CA PRO A 45 7.40 8.62 -16.68
C PRO A 45 8.03 7.44 -15.94
N ASP A 46 9.06 6.81 -16.53
CA ASP A 46 9.90 5.82 -15.83
C ASP A 46 10.92 6.56 -14.96
N GLU A 47 10.42 7.31 -13.97
CA GLU A 47 11.27 8.02 -13.04
C GLU A 47 11.73 7.05 -11.95
N THR A 48 13.00 6.64 -12.02
CA THR A 48 13.59 5.76 -11.00
C THR A 48 13.97 6.60 -9.79
N ARG A 49 13.03 6.72 -8.85
CA ARG A 49 13.18 7.50 -7.61
C ARG A 49 14.38 7.04 -6.78
N GLU A 50 15.12 7.99 -6.22
CA GLU A 50 16.23 7.70 -5.30
C GLU A 50 15.70 7.45 -3.89
N VAL A 51 15.98 6.26 -3.35
CA VAL A 51 15.61 5.84 -2.00
C VAL A 51 16.86 5.27 -1.35
N SER A 52 17.69 6.16 -0.80
CA SER A 52 19.07 5.86 -0.38
C SER A 52 19.17 4.72 0.64
N ALA A 53 18.17 4.59 1.52
CA ALA A 53 18.09 3.55 2.55
C ALA A 53 17.58 2.19 2.02
N TYR A 54 17.19 2.08 0.75
CA TYR A 54 16.62 0.84 0.23
C TYR A 54 17.65 -0.30 0.18
N SER A 55 17.29 -1.41 0.82
CA SER A 55 18.00 -2.69 0.73
C SER A 55 17.01 -3.79 0.38
N PRO A 56 17.26 -4.60 -0.67
CA PRO A 56 16.37 -5.69 -1.04
C PRO A 56 16.30 -6.75 0.07
N TRP A 57 15.14 -7.41 0.18
CA TRP A 57 14.99 -8.61 0.98
C TRP A 57 15.82 -9.76 0.39
N SER A 58 16.24 -10.71 1.24
CA SER A 58 16.87 -11.93 0.74
C SER A 58 15.85 -12.79 -0.03
N GLU A 59 16.32 -13.54 -1.01
CA GLU A 59 15.49 -14.46 -1.79
C GLU A 59 14.81 -15.52 -0.91
N GLU A 60 15.47 -15.94 0.18
CA GLU A 60 14.91 -16.88 1.14
C GLU A 60 13.69 -16.30 1.86
N VAL A 61 13.80 -15.07 2.38
CA VAL A 61 12.68 -14.38 3.04
C VAL A 61 11.51 -14.22 2.07
N LEU A 62 11.78 -13.83 0.82
CA LEU A 62 10.73 -13.67 -0.19
C LEU A 62 10.04 -15.00 -0.49
N LYS A 63 10.80 -16.09 -0.65
CA LYS A 63 10.25 -17.41 -0.93
C LYS A 63 9.36 -17.94 0.20
N ILE A 64 9.76 -17.72 1.45
CA ILE A 64 8.96 -18.10 2.63
C ILE A 64 7.70 -17.24 2.67
N ALA A 65 7.84 -15.92 2.55
CA ALA A 65 6.72 -14.99 2.60
C ALA A 65 5.68 -15.26 1.50
N GLU A 66 6.11 -15.57 0.27
CA GLU A 66 5.22 -15.88 -0.86
C GLU A 66 4.22 -17.00 -0.57
N ALA A 67 4.61 -17.98 0.25
CA ALA A 67 3.82 -19.16 0.58
C ALA A 67 2.86 -18.95 1.77
N ILE A 68 2.98 -17.84 2.52
CA ILE A 68 2.13 -17.58 3.69
C ILE A 68 0.66 -17.55 3.26
N PRO A 69 -0.22 -18.39 3.84
CA PRO A 69 -1.65 -18.35 3.55
C PRO A 69 -2.32 -17.10 4.13
N VAL A 70 -3.19 -16.47 3.34
CA VAL A 70 -4.00 -15.31 3.72
C VAL A 70 -5.42 -15.50 3.24
N GLN A 71 -6.42 -15.17 4.05
CA GLN A 71 -7.81 -15.15 3.63
C GLN A 71 -8.24 -13.73 3.22
N GLU A 72 -8.96 -13.62 2.10
CA GLU A 72 -9.57 -12.36 1.65
C GLU A 72 -10.85 -12.68 0.87
N GLY A 73 -11.99 -12.16 1.33
CA GLY A 73 -13.31 -12.45 0.77
C GLY A 73 -13.72 -13.92 0.93
N GLY A 74 -13.48 -14.49 2.12
CA GLY A 74 -13.73 -15.90 2.43
C GLY A 74 -12.75 -16.91 1.79
N ARG A 75 -11.91 -16.49 0.84
CA ARG A 75 -10.99 -17.38 0.12
C ARG A 75 -9.55 -17.29 0.64
N ILE A 76 -9.00 -18.44 1.03
CA ILE A 76 -7.58 -18.59 1.36
C ILE A 76 -6.75 -18.61 0.06
N LYS A 77 -5.71 -17.77 0.00
CA LYS A 77 -4.77 -17.66 -1.11
C LYS A 77 -3.35 -17.42 -0.58
N PRO A 78 -2.29 -17.76 -1.33
CA PRO A 78 -0.93 -17.39 -0.92
C PRO A 78 -0.76 -15.87 -0.87
N LEU A 79 0.10 -15.39 0.04
CA LEU A 79 0.45 -13.98 0.21
C LEU A 79 0.93 -13.38 -1.11
N ARG A 80 1.62 -14.16 -1.94
CA ARG A 80 2.00 -13.74 -3.30
C ARG A 80 0.82 -13.22 -4.12
N THR A 81 -0.32 -13.90 -4.07
CA THR A 81 -1.53 -13.50 -4.81
C THR A 81 -2.11 -12.22 -4.22
N TYR A 82 -2.23 -12.15 -2.90
CA TYR A 82 -2.68 -10.96 -2.18
C TYR A 82 -1.80 -9.73 -2.50
N ALA A 83 -0.49 -9.87 -2.38
CA ALA A 83 0.49 -8.83 -2.66
C ALA A 83 0.42 -8.33 -4.10
N ARG A 84 0.23 -9.23 -5.08
CA ARG A 84 0.05 -8.85 -6.50
C ARG A 84 -1.17 -7.96 -6.71
N PHE A 85 -2.30 -8.31 -6.10
CA PHE A 85 -3.52 -7.50 -6.20
C PHE A 85 -3.34 -6.14 -5.53
N LYS A 86 -2.78 -6.09 -4.31
CA LYS A 86 -2.49 -4.83 -3.63
C LYS A 86 -1.53 -3.97 -4.43
N MET A 87 -0.38 -4.50 -4.85
CA MET A 87 0.59 -3.71 -5.63
C MET A 87 -0.02 -3.19 -6.93
N MET A 88 -0.85 -3.99 -7.62
CA MET A 88 -1.55 -3.52 -8.82
C MET A 88 -2.54 -2.39 -8.51
N SER A 89 -3.32 -2.49 -7.42
CA SER A 89 -4.31 -1.46 -7.08
C SER A 89 -3.69 -0.12 -6.65
N PHE A 90 -2.50 -0.15 -6.07
CA PHE A 90 -1.79 1.07 -5.68
C PHE A 90 -0.92 1.62 -6.82
N HIS A 91 -0.04 0.77 -7.37
CA HIS A 91 1.07 1.18 -8.24
C HIS A 91 0.76 1.01 -9.74
N GLY A 92 -0.32 0.30 -10.09
CA GLY A 92 -0.70 -0.02 -11.46
C GLY A 92 0.30 -0.91 -12.21
N SER A 93 1.23 -1.54 -11.49
CA SER A 93 2.25 -2.45 -12.04
C SER A 93 2.67 -3.47 -10.99
N LEU A 94 3.17 -4.63 -11.44
CA LEU A 94 3.72 -5.69 -10.57
C LEU A 94 5.22 -5.51 -10.30
N THR A 95 5.76 -4.36 -10.64
CA THR A 95 7.17 -4.05 -10.52
C THR A 95 7.32 -2.55 -10.36
N MET A 96 8.09 -2.15 -9.36
CA MET A 96 8.63 -0.80 -9.23
C MET A 96 10.15 -0.83 -9.29
N LYS A 97 10.76 0.31 -9.61
CA LYS A 97 12.22 0.48 -9.63
C LYS A 97 12.59 1.65 -8.73
N VAL A 98 13.62 1.47 -7.92
CA VAL A 98 14.22 2.55 -7.11
C VAL A 98 15.73 2.54 -7.25
N LYS A 99 16.36 3.69 -7.07
CA LYS A 99 17.81 3.83 -7.08
C LYS A 99 18.33 3.92 -5.64
N ALA A 100 19.28 3.08 -5.28
CA ALA A 100 19.94 3.13 -3.97
C ALA A 100 21.40 2.72 -4.11
N GLY A 101 22.31 3.49 -3.50
CA GLY A 101 23.76 3.25 -3.60
C GLY A 101 24.27 3.22 -5.04
N GLY A 102 23.71 4.07 -5.92
CA GLY A 102 24.07 4.13 -7.34
C GLY A 102 23.57 2.97 -8.21
N LYS A 103 22.79 2.03 -7.66
CA LYS A 103 22.22 0.88 -8.40
C LYS A 103 20.70 0.98 -8.47
N VAL A 104 20.13 0.49 -9.56
CA VAL A 104 18.67 0.34 -9.71
C VAL A 104 18.26 -1.01 -9.14
N HIS A 105 17.33 -0.99 -8.20
CA HIS A 105 16.72 -2.17 -7.58
C HIS A 105 15.30 -2.34 -8.09
N LYS A 106 14.94 -3.58 -8.41
CA LYS A 106 13.60 -3.96 -8.85
C LYS A 106 12.84 -4.52 -7.65
N ILE A 107 11.70 -3.94 -7.31
CA ILE A 107 10.86 -4.40 -6.19
C ILE A 107 9.62 -5.08 -6.77
N GLY A 108 9.42 -6.34 -6.39
CA GLY A 108 8.23 -7.11 -6.73
C GLY A 108 7.13 -7.00 -5.67
N PRO A 109 5.96 -7.62 -5.90
CA PRO A 109 4.79 -7.42 -5.04
C PRO A 109 4.98 -7.84 -3.59
N VAL A 110 5.59 -9.00 -3.35
CA VAL A 110 5.83 -9.48 -1.98
C VAL A 110 6.87 -8.63 -1.27
N ALA A 111 7.96 -8.27 -1.95
CA ALA A 111 8.97 -7.37 -1.37
C ALA A 111 8.34 -6.02 -0.97
N TRP A 112 7.55 -5.41 -1.85
CA TRP A 112 6.84 -4.16 -1.56
C TRP A 112 5.86 -4.30 -0.37
N LEU A 113 5.08 -5.37 -0.34
CA LEU A 113 4.16 -5.62 0.78
C LEU A 113 4.90 -5.79 2.11
N LEU A 114 6.04 -6.50 2.11
CA LEU A 114 6.90 -6.63 3.28
C LEU A 114 7.53 -5.29 3.67
N ASP A 115 7.90 -4.44 2.71
CA ASP A 115 8.38 -3.10 2.99
C ASP A 115 7.27 -2.27 3.68
N CYS A 116 6.02 -2.31 3.19
CA CYS A 116 4.89 -1.65 3.87
C CYS A 116 4.71 -2.14 5.32
N MET A 117 4.71 -3.45 5.52
CA MET A 117 4.45 -4.06 6.83
C MET A 117 5.61 -3.89 7.83
N PHE A 118 6.86 -3.97 7.37
CA PHE A 118 8.03 -4.09 8.25
C PHE A 118 9.02 -2.93 8.14
N ARG A 119 8.88 -2.05 7.15
CA ARG A 119 9.76 -0.91 6.89
C ARG A 119 8.93 0.31 6.45
N PRO A 120 7.98 0.78 7.26
CA PRO A 120 7.02 1.82 6.86
C PRO A 120 7.70 3.11 6.38
N ASP A 121 8.73 3.59 7.10
CA ASP A 121 9.49 4.79 6.73
C ASP A 121 10.16 4.66 5.33
N LEU A 122 10.53 3.44 4.94
CA LEU A 122 11.06 3.14 3.61
C LEU A 122 9.93 3.09 2.59
N ALA A 123 8.81 2.44 2.93
CA ALA A 123 7.63 2.32 2.08
C ALA A 123 7.03 3.68 1.72
N ASP A 124 7.07 4.64 2.65
CA ASP A 124 6.57 6.00 2.45
C ASP A 124 7.33 6.76 1.34
N GLN A 125 8.56 6.36 1.06
CA GLN A 125 9.40 6.95 0.00
C GLN A 125 9.25 6.27 -1.36
N LEU A 126 8.55 5.12 -1.43
CA LEU A 126 8.38 4.38 -2.67
C LEU A 126 7.32 5.06 -3.57
N PRO A 127 7.45 4.98 -4.92
CA PRO A 127 6.46 5.56 -5.84
C PRO A 127 5.20 4.67 -5.91
N VAL A 128 4.41 4.67 -4.84
CA VAL A 128 3.32 3.72 -4.59
C VAL A 128 2.05 4.04 -5.38
N PHE A 129 1.66 5.31 -5.50
CA PHE A 129 0.34 5.69 -5.97
C PHE A 129 0.36 6.13 -7.43
N LEU A 130 -0.26 5.36 -8.32
CA LEU A 130 -0.49 5.79 -9.69
C LEU A 130 -1.70 6.72 -9.76
N LEU A 131 -1.48 7.94 -10.27
CA LEU A 131 -2.53 8.91 -10.52
C LEU A 131 -2.57 9.31 -11.99
N ASP A 132 -3.77 9.34 -12.57
CA ASP A 132 -3.98 9.63 -13.99
C ASP A 132 -4.12 11.15 -14.26
N ASP A 133 -4.64 11.92 -13.30
CA ASP A 133 -4.67 13.38 -13.32
C ASP A 133 -4.16 13.97 -11.99
N THR A 134 -2.92 14.44 -11.97
CA THR A 134 -2.29 15.05 -10.80
C THR A 134 -2.80 16.46 -10.49
N GLU A 135 -3.54 17.08 -11.42
CA GLU A 135 -4.12 18.41 -11.23
C GLU A 135 -5.12 18.45 -10.06
N ILE A 136 -5.79 17.33 -9.77
CA ILE A 136 -6.73 17.22 -8.64
C ILE A 136 -6.05 17.42 -7.28
N LEU A 137 -4.72 17.33 -7.22
CA LEU A 137 -3.96 17.46 -5.97
C LEU A 137 -3.38 18.85 -5.73
N LYS A 138 -3.40 19.74 -6.74
CA LYS A 138 -2.96 21.13 -6.59
C LYS A 138 -3.66 21.88 -5.45
N PRO A 139 -4.98 21.71 -5.20
CA PRO A 139 -5.64 22.34 -4.07
C PRO A 139 -5.05 21.96 -2.70
N PHE A 140 -4.36 20.81 -2.61
CA PHE A 140 -3.74 20.30 -1.39
C PHE A 140 -2.23 20.60 -1.34
N GLY A 141 -1.74 21.51 -2.19
CA GLY A 141 -0.32 21.88 -2.25
C GLY A 141 0.61 20.75 -2.70
N ILE A 142 0.08 19.71 -3.35
CA ILE A 142 0.87 18.59 -3.88
C ILE A 142 1.04 18.82 -5.38
N GLU A 143 2.28 19.10 -5.80
CA GLU A 143 2.62 19.34 -7.19
C GLU A 143 3.31 18.12 -7.81
N ALA A 144 2.99 17.85 -9.08
CA ALA A 144 3.68 16.87 -9.90
C ALA A 144 4.00 17.50 -11.26
N GLU A 145 5.16 17.15 -11.84
CA GLU A 145 5.58 17.71 -13.13
C GLU A 145 4.68 17.23 -14.28
N ASP A 146 4.25 15.97 -14.22
CA ASP A 146 3.43 15.33 -15.24
C ASP A 146 1.98 15.16 -14.78
N ARG A 147 1.05 15.28 -15.74
CA ARG A 147 -0.37 15.01 -15.54
C ARG A 147 -0.63 13.60 -14.98
N ARG A 148 0.14 12.62 -15.45
CA ARG A 148 0.07 11.22 -14.99
C ARG A 148 1.38 10.85 -14.30
N ALA A 149 1.34 10.58 -13.00
CA ALA A 149 2.55 10.36 -12.20
C ALA A 149 2.38 9.21 -11.20
N ARG A 150 3.52 8.78 -10.63
CA ARG A 150 3.54 7.91 -9.46
C ARG A 150 4.05 8.66 -8.25
N LEU A 151 3.18 8.87 -7.28
CA LEU A 151 3.48 9.56 -6.04
C LEU A 151 3.86 8.57 -4.94
N SER A 152 4.70 9.02 -4.03
CA SER A 152 4.99 8.38 -2.76
C SER A 152 4.08 8.94 -1.66
N PHE A 153 4.01 8.25 -0.52
CA PHE A 153 3.29 8.79 0.63
C PHE A 153 3.94 10.08 1.12
N LYS A 154 5.28 10.13 1.06
CA LYS A 154 6.06 11.30 1.43
C LYS A 154 5.74 12.53 0.59
N ASP A 155 5.39 12.36 -0.70
CA ASP A 155 4.96 13.48 -1.53
C ASP A 155 3.62 14.08 -1.06
N LEU A 156 2.73 13.26 -0.47
CA LEU A 156 1.49 13.73 0.13
C LEU A 156 1.77 14.51 1.42
N GLU A 157 2.70 14.02 2.24
CA GLU A 157 3.09 14.68 3.48
C GLU A 157 3.90 15.97 3.28
N ASP A 158 4.69 16.05 2.21
CA ASP A 158 5.51 17.22 1.90
C ASP A 158 4.72 18.35 1.23
N GLY A 159 3.60 18.03 0.62
CA GLY A 159 2.64 19.02 0.15
C GLY A 159 1.87 19.71 1.29
N GLY A 160 0.91 20.53 0.92
CA GLY A 160 0.04 21.28 1.84
C GLY A 160 0.48 22.72 2.00
N ASP A 161 0.21 23.26 3.18
CA ASP A 161 0.49 24.64 3.56
C ASP A 161 1.14 24.71 4.95
N PRO A 162 1.46 25.91 5.49
CA PRO A 162 2.10 26.03 6.80
C PRO A 162 1.27 25.51 8.00
N GLU A 163 -0.04 25.32 7.85
CA GLU A 163 -0.94 24.89 8.92
C GLU A 163 -1.21 23.38 8.88
N GLU A 164 -1.40 22.81 7.69
CA GLU A 164 -1.78 21.41 7.51
C GLU A 164 -1.08 20.79 6.29
N ASN A 165 -0.57 19.56 6.43
CA ASN A 165 0.09 18.86 5.32
C ASN A 165 -0.91 18.35 4.28
N GLY A 166 -0.42 18.13 3.05
CA GLY A 166 -1.26 17.77 1.90
C GLY A 166 -2.04 16.48 2.09
N PHE A 167 -1.46 15.49 2.77
CA PHE A 167 -2.15 14.25 3.14
C PHE A 167 -3.40 14.54 4.00
N THR A 168 -3.26 15.34 5.06
CA THR A 168 -4.37 15.62 5.96
C THR A 168 -5.45 16.44 5.27
N GLN A 169 -5.06 17.45 4.47
CA GLN A 169 -6.00 18.21 3.64
C GLN A 169 -6.79 17.31 2.67
N LEU A 170 -6.10 16.39 1.98
CA LEU A 170 -6.71 15.42 1.07
C LEU A 170 -7.72 14.52 1.79
N ILE A 171 -7.37 14.00 2.97
CA ILE A 171 -8.27 13.13 3.75
C ILE A 171 -9.48 13.90 4.25
N ASN A 172 -9.29 15.12 4.74
CA ASN A 172 -10.39 15.99 5.19
C ASN A 172 -11.35 16.27 4.02
N ARG A 173 -10.81 16.65 2.86
CA ARG A 173 -11.62 16.90 1.67
C ARG A 173 -12.36 15.65 1.18
N GLY A 174 -11.69 14.49 1.15
CA GLY A 174 -12.34 13.22 0.79
C GLY A 174 -13.50 12.88 1.72
N ARG A 175 -13.39 13.16 3.02
CA ARG A 175 -14.47 12.97 3.99
C ARG A 175 -15.65 13.90 3.73
N GLU A 176 -15.40 15.18 3.53
CA GLU A 176 -16.45 16.16 3.20
C GLU A 176 -17.24 15.75 1.95
N LEU A 177 -16.53 15.26 0.92
CA LEU A 177 -17.14 14.80 -0.32
C LEU A 177 -17.98 13.54 -0.12
N LEU A 178 -17.53 12.60 0.70
CA LEU A 178 -18.33 11.44 1.08
C LEU A 178 -19.59 11.83 1.86
N GLU A 179 -19.49 12.82 2.76
CA GLU A 179 -20.65 13.36 3.50
C GLU A 179 -21.65 14.04 2.56
N LYS A 180 -21.17 14.89 1.64
CA LYS A 180 -21.96 15.50 0.57
C LYS A 180 -22.68 14.42 -0.24
N LYS A 181 -21.95 13.40 -0.70
CA LYS A 181 -22.50 12.28 -1.48
C LYS A 181 -23.58 11.51 -0.71
N SER A 182 -23.37 11.29 0.59
CA SER A 182 -24.36 10.63 1.44
C SER A 182 -25.62 11.47 1.66
N ALA A 183 -25.50 12.80 1.71
CA ALA A 183 -26.61 13.70 1.96
C ALA A 183 -27.43 14.01 0.69
N GLU A 184 -26.77 14.19 -0.45
CA GLU A 184 -27.36 14.66 -1.70
C GLU A 184 -27.65 13.52 -2.70
N GLY A 185 -27.10 12.32 -2.47
CA GLY A 185 -27.32 11.13 -3.28
C GLY A 185 -26.21 10.84 -4.29
N GLU A 186 -26.31 9.68 -4.93
CA GLU A 186 -25.38 9.23 -5.98
C GLU A 186 -25.37 10.21 -7.18
N GLY A 187 -24.18 10.55 -7.66
CA GLY A 187 -23.97 11.50 -8.76
C GLY A 187 -23.96 12.98 -8.37
N SER A 188 -23.96 13.31 -7.07
CA SER A 188 -23.81 14.68 -6.56
C SER A 188 -22.38 15.23 -6.64
N LEU A 189 -21.40 14.35 -6.84
CA LEU A 189 -19.99 14.71 -7.01
C LEU A 189 -19.65 14.92 -8.49
N SER A 190 -18.79 15.90 -8.78
CA SER A 190 -18.16 15.99 -10.10
C SER A 190 -17.16 14.84 -10.32
N ASP A 191 -16.73 14.63 -11.57
CA ASP A 191 -15.71 13.61 -11.89
C ASP A 191 -14.39 13.83 -11.12
N GLU A 192 -13.98 15.11 -10.97
CA GLU A 192 -12.81 15.49 -10.17
C GLU A 192 -13.01 15.20 -8.67
N GLU A 193 -14.20 15.50 -8.12
CA GLU A 193 -14.54 15.21 -6.73
C GLU A 193 -14.57 13.69 -6.45
N GLU A 194 -15.06 12.89 -7.40
CA GLU A 194 -15.01 11.42 -7.33
C GLU A 194 -13.56 10.90 -7.38
N GLU A 195 -12.68 11.53 -8.18
CA GLU A 195 -11.27 11.16 -8.24
C GLU A 195 -10.54 11.50 -6.93
N VAL A 196 -10.77 12.70 -6.36
CA VAL A 196 -10.26 13.09 -5.04
C VAL A 196 -10.71 12.11 -3.97
N THR A 197 -11.99 11.74 -3.96
CA THR A 197 -12.54 10.78 -3.00
C THR A 197 -11.89 9.41 -3.12
N ARG A 198 -11.72 8.92 -4.36
CA ARG A 198 -11.04 7.65 -4.64
C ARG A 198 -9.59 7.68 -4.20
N PHE A 199 -8.88 8.77 -4.45
CA PHE A 199 -7.48 8.91 -4.09
C PHE A 199 -7.29 9.03 -2.57
N ALA A 200 -8.14 9.79 -1.88
CA ALA A 200 -8.16 9.86 -0.42
C ALA A 200 -8.39 8.46 0.20
N GLN A 201 -9.34 7.69 -0.34
CA GLN A 201 -9.57 6.32 0.10
C GLN A 201 -8.36 5.39 -0.17
N LEU A 202 -7.69 5.56 -1.31
CA LEU A 202 -6.47 4.83 -1.64
C LEU A 202 -5.37 5.16 -0.62
N ALA A 203 -5.12 6.43 -0.35
CA ALA A 203 -4.12 6.88 0.63
C ALA A 203 -4.42 6.31 2.03
N LEU A 204 -5.68 6.37 2.51
CA LEU A 204 -6.08 5.76 3.79
C LEU A 204 -5.88 4.24 3.81
N THR A 205 -6.17 3.55 2.70
CA THR A 205 -5.98 2.10 2.60
C THR A 205 -4.50 1.75 2.66
N PHE A 206 -3.63 2.57 2.06
CA PHE A 206 -2.19 2.42 2.19
C PHE A 206 -1.72 2.63 3.63
N THR A 207 -2.16 3.70 4.30
CA THR A 207 -1.87 3.96 5.72
C THR A 207 -2.27 2.76 6.58
N GLY A 208 -3.49 2.25 6.40
CA GLY A 208 -3.96 1.06 7.12
C GLY A 208 -3.06 -0.15 6.91
N LEU A 209 -2.65 -0.42 5.67
CA LEU A 209 -1.76 -1.54 5.34
C LEU A 209 -0.33 -1.36 5.89
N ARG A 210 0.21 -0.16 5.82
CA ARG A 210 1.54 0.21 6.31
C ARG A 210 1.61 0.09 7.83
N ASP A 211 0.58 0.56 8.51
CA ASP A 211 0.51 0.65 9.97
C ASP A 211 -0.11 -0.61 10.58
N SER A 212 -0.52 -1.59 9.78
CA SER A 212 -1.17 -2.81 10.28
C SER A 212 -0.28 -3.66 11.18
N MET A 213 1.04 -3.46 11.11
CA MET A 213 2.03 -4.15 11.93
C MET A 213 2.61 -3.26 13.03
N ASP A 214 2.11 -2.04 13.22
CA ASP A 214 2.57 -1.14 14.28
C ASP A 214 2.52 -1.80 15.64
N ILE A 215 1.48 -2.60 15.92
CA ILE A 215 1.38 -3.33 17.19
C ILE A 215 2.55 -4.28 17.42
N ILE A 216 3.13 -4.86 16.37
CA ILE A 216 4.29 -5.75 16.49
C ILE A 216 5.61 -4.96 16.49
N ARG A 217 5.65 -3.81 15.82
CA ARG A 217 6.86 -2.99 15.64
C ARG A 217 7.08 -1.94 16.74
N GLY A 218 6.04 -1.19 17.08
CA GLY A 218 6.07 0.08 17.81
C GLY A 218 6.08 -0.05 19.33
N GLY A 219 5.81 -1.24 19.86
CA GLY A 219 5.74 -1.43 21.31
C GLY A 219 4.56 -0.74 21.95
N LEU A 220 4.52 -0.73 23.28
CA LEU A 220 3.54 0.05 24.03
C LEU A 220 4.25 1.02 24.99
N PRO A 221 3.62 2.14 25.36
CA PRO A 221 4.22 3.13 26.26
C PRO A 221 4.54 2.49 27.61
N PRO A 222 5.60 2.96 28.29
CA PRO A 222 6.01 2.37 29.56
C PRO A 222 4.96 2.62 30.65
N LEU A 223 4.65 1.59 31.43
CA LEU A 223 3.85 1.69 32.65
C LEU A 223 4.74 1.44 33.89
N ASP A 224 4.39 2.10 34.99
CA ASP A 224 4.98 1.80 36.29
C ASP A 224 4.39 0.48 36.82
N PRO A 225 5.20 -0.59 36.98
CA PRO A 225 4.70 -1.88 37.43
C PRO A 225 4.02 -1.81 38.80
N ALA A 226 4.42 -0.87 39.66
CA ALA A 226 3.81 -0.69 40.97
C ALA A 226 2.35 -0.21 40.90
N GLN A 227 1.92 0.34 39.76
CA GLN A 227 0.55 0.81 39.53
C GLN A 227 -0.36 -0.30 38.98
N LEU A 228 0.19 -1.43 38.55
CA LEU A 228 -0.56 -2.51 37.90
C LEU A 228 -1.17 -3.47 38.92
N ALA A 229 -2.34 -3.11 39.46
CA ALA A 229 -2.99 -3.82 40.57
C ALA A 229 -3.31 -5.30 40.31
N TYR A 230 -3.46 -5.72 39.04
CA TYR A 230 -3.80 -7.10 38.66
C TYR A 230 -2.61 -7.89 38.12
N ILE A 231 -1.41 -7.31 38.16
CA ILE A 231 -0.19 -7.94 37.67
C ILE A 231 0.63 -8.45 38.85
N ASP A 232 0.90 -9.75 38.85
CA ASP A 232 1.86 -10.35 39.75
C ASP A 232 3.27 -9.82 39.43
N GLN A 233 3.92 -9.25 40.44
CA GLN A 233 5.25 -8.67 40.29
C GLN A 233 6.32 -9.73 39.96
N GLU A 234 6.18 -10.96 40.44
CA GLU A 234 7.08 -12.06 40.09
C GLU A 234 6.97 -12.43 38.61
N ILE A 235 5.74 -12.48 38.08
CA ILE A 235 5.49 -12.69 36.64
C ILE A 235 6.10 -11.55 35.83
N TYR A 236 5.86 -10.31 36.23
CA TYR A 236 6.40 -9.13 35.55
C TYR A 236 7.93 -9.14 35.52
N GLN A 237 8.59 -9.44 36.64
CA GLN A 237 10.05 -9.54 36.69
C GLN A 237 10.57 -10.70 35.85
N THR A 238 9.86 -11.84 35.85
CA THR A 238 10.20 -13.00 35.01
C THR A 238 10.18 -12.64 33.52
N LEU A 239 9.13 -11.97 33.05
CA LEU A 239 9.03 -11.50 31.65
C LEU A 239 10.16 -10.53 31.31
N ARG A 240 10.53 -9.64 32.23
CA ARG A 240 11.64 -8.70 32.02
C ARG A 240 13.00 -9.35 31.86
N THR A 241 13.17 -10.59 32.33
CA THR A 241 14.43 -11.32 32.13
C THR A 241 14.62 -11.81 30.70
N THR A 242 13.52 -11.97 29.94
CA THR A 242 13.53 -12.56 28.59
C THR A 242 13.05 -11.63 27.49
N MET A 243 12.28 -10.59 27.81
CA MET A 243 11.66 -9.68 26.84
C MET A 243 11.83 -8.21 27.24
N ASP A 244 12.00 -7.33 26.25
CA ASP A 244 12.04 -5.88 26.46
C ASP A 244 10.62 -5.33 26.62
N PRO A 245 10.28 -4.61 27.71
CA PRO A 245 8.99 -3.94 27.90
C PRO A 245 8.62 -2.93 26.80
N LYS A 246 9.59 -2.50 25.99
CA LYS A 246 9.34 -1.70 24.79
C LYS A 246 8.76 -2.52 23.63
N GLN A 247 8.70 -3.84 23.72
CA GLN A 247 8.12 -4.69 22.68
C GLN A 247 6.72 -5.12 23.09
N PHE A 248 5.80 -5.19 22.13
CA PHE A 248 4.44 -5.66 22.40
C PHE A 248 4.39 -7.10 22.94
N GLY A 249 5.33 -7.94 22.49
CA GLY A 249 5.45 -9.33 22.96
C GLY A 249 5.64 -9.44 24.48
N PHE A 250 6.27 -8.45 25.13
CA PHE A 250 6.38 -8.40 26.60
C PHE A 250 4.99 -8.28 27.27
N TRP A 251 4.11 -7.46 26.70
CA TRP A 251 2.80 -7.18 27.26
C TRP A 251 1.81 -8.29 26.97
N LEU A 252 1.95 -9.00 25.84
CA LEU A 252 0.97 -9.98 25.38
C LEU A 252 0.56 -11.01 26.47
N PRO A 253 1.46 -11.67 27.22
CA PRO A 253 1.06 -12.65 28.24
C PRO A 253 0.28 -12.06 29.42
N ILE A 254 0.39 -10.75 29.65
CA ILE A 254 -0.20 -10.01 30.77
C ILE A 254 -1.17 -8.92 30.32
N LEU A 255 -1.51 -8.88 29.03
CA LEU A 255 -2.22 -7.76 28.42
C LEU A 255 -3.63 -7.60 29.00
N PRO A 256 -4.44 -8.66 29.21
CA PRO A 256 -5.78 -8.52 29.75
C PRO A 256 -5.77 -7.88 31.14
N GLU A 257 -4.88 -8.34 32.02
CA GLU A 257 -4.71 -7.81 33.38
C GLU A 257 -4.08 -6.41 33.39
N THR A 258 -3.22 -6.11 32.41
CA THR A 258 -2.66 -4.77 32.20
C THR A 258 -3.76 -3.78 31.83
N VAL A 259 -4.59 -4.09 30.83
CA VAL A 259 -5.74 -3.26 30.43
C VAL A 259 -6.73 -3.12 31.59
N GLN A 260 -6.97 -4.19 32.35
CA GLN A 260 -7.84 -4.13 33.52
C GLN A 260 -7.30 -3.20 34.62
N SER A 261 -5.97 -3.11 34.73
CA SER A 261 -5.29 -2.20 35.65
C SER A 261 -5.40 -0.76 35.17
N THR A 262 -5.07 -0.48 33.89
CA THR A 262 -5.07 0.88 33.33
C THR A 262 -6.45 1.52 33.35
N GLN A 263 -7.52 0.75 33.11
CA GLN A 263 -8.90 1.27 33.13
C GLN A 263 -9.33 1.82 34.50
N ARG A 264 -8.64 1.41 35.57
CA ARG A 264 -8.89 1.87 36.94
C ARG A 264 -7.93 2.98 37.36
N LEU A 265 -6.87 3.22 36.59
CA LEU A 265 -5.87 4.24 36.86
C LEU A 265 -6.26 5.54 36.16
N ASP A 266 -6.46 6.62 36.93
CA ASP A 266 -6.58 7.97 36.37
C ASP A 266 -5.20 8.63 36.29
N THR A 267 -4.26 7.99 35.61
CA THR A 267 -2.90 8.50 35.40
C THR A 267 -2.68 8.88 33.93
N PRO A 268 -1.87 9.91 33.63
CA PRO A 268 -1.48 10.21 32.25
C PRO A 268 -0.88 8.99 31.52
N GLN A 269 -0.06 8.20 32.21
CA GLN A 269 0.59 7.01 31.65
C GLN A 269 -0.40 5.91 31.25
N ALA A 270 -1.41 5.66 32.09
CA ALA A 270 -2.45 4.68 31.78
C ALA A 270 -3.28 5.10 30.56
N ARG A 271 -3.65 6.39 30.49
CA ARG A 271 -4.38 6.94 29.33
C ARG A 271 -3.57 6.87 28.04
N GLU A 272 -2.28 7.19 28.10
CA GLU A 272 -1.37 7.09 26.96
C GLU A 272 -1.22 5.65 26.47
N PHE A 273 -1.06 4.70 27.40
CA PHE A 273 -1.01 3.27 27.07
C PHE A 273 -2.28 2.78 26.38
N GLU A 274 -3.45 3.10 26.93
CA GLU A 274 -4.74 2.71 26.33
C GLU A 274 -4.96 3.36 24.97
N TYR A 275 -4.59 4.65 24.83
CA TYR A 275 -4.65 5.34 23.55
C TYR A 275 -3.77 4.65 22.50
N GLU A 276 -2.52 4.35 22.84
CA GLU A 276 -1.57 3.70 21.93
C GLU A 276 -2.04 2.30 21.53
N LEU A 277 -2.44 1.48 22.50
CA LEU A 277 -2.96 0.13 22.26
C LEU A 277 -4.18 0.17 21.31
N ASN A 278 -5.14 1.04 21.59
CA ASN A 278 -6.33 1.17 20.74
C ASN A 278 -5.99 1.69 19.34
N ARG A 279 -5.07 2.65 19.23
CA ARG A 279 -4.61 3.16 17.92
C ARG A 279 -3.97 2.04 17.10
N GLN A 280 -3.04 1.30 17.68
CA GLN A 280 -2.35 0.20 17.01
C GLN A 280 -3.32 -0.93 16.62
N LEU A 281 -4.27 -1.30 17.48
CA LEU A 281 -5.32 -2.26 17.15
C LEU A 281 -6.21 -1.76 15.99
N ALA A 282 -6.58 -0.48 15.99
CA ALA A 282 -7.39 0.11 14.93
C ALA A 282 -6.72 0.04 13.55
N PHE A 283 -5.39 0.06 13.48
CA PHE A 283 -4.64 -0.14 12.24
C PHE A 283 -4.41 -1.62 11.92
N ALA A 284 -4.16 -2.46 12.93
CA ALA A 284 -3.90 -3.89 12.76
C ALA A 284 -5.04 -4.65 12.06
N ARG A 285 -6.28 -4.15 12.08
CA ARG A 285 -7.40 -4.72 11.33
C ARG A 285 -7.27 -4.63 9.81
N PHE A 286 -6.45 -3.72 9.29
CA PHE A 286 -6.27 -3.52 7.84
C PHE A 286 -5.18 -4.43 7.24
N GLY A 287 -4.46 -5.16 8.10
CA GLY A 287 -3.44 -6.12 7.68
C GLY A 287 -4.03 -7.40 7.05
N PRO A 288 -3.17 -8.30 6.56
CA PRO A 288 -3.62 -9.59 6.04
C PRO A 288 -4.25 -10.45 7.15
N ALA A 289 -5.36 -11.11 6.84
CA ALA A 289 -5.94 -12.15 7.68
C ALA A 289 -5.18 -13.47 7.48
N TRP A 290 -4.12 -13.66 8.25
CA TRP A 290 -3.13 -14.73 8.09
C TRP A 290 -2.95 -15.63 9.33
N ILE A 291 -3.75 -15.40 10.38
CA ILE A 291 -3.78 -16.25 11.57
C ILE A 291 -4.93 -17.25 11.39
N PRO A 292 -4.69 -18.56 11.33
CA PRO A 292 -5.77 -19.53 11.17
C PRO A 292 -6.75 -19.50 12.36
N PRO A 293 -8.04 -19.81 12.14
CA PRO A 293 -9.02 -19.92 13.21
C PRO A 293 -8.72 -21.10 14.15
N GLN A 294 -9.25 -21.06 15.38
CA GLN A 294 -9.03 -22.12 16.38
C GLN A 294 -10.00 -23.29 16.21
N GLN A 295 -11.24 -23.04 15.78
CA GLN A 295 -12.28 -24.06 15.72
C GLN A 295 -13.09 -23.96 14.44
N GLY A 296 -13.21 -25.09 13.74
CA GLY A 296 -14.07 -25.23 12.56
C GLY A 296 -13.48 -24.62 11.29
N GLU A 297 -13.71 -25.31 10.16
CA GLU A 297 -13.31 -24.83 8.83
C GLU A 297 -14.15 -23.62 8.37
N GLU A 298 -15.25 -23.32 9.07
CA GLU A 298 -16.18 -22.23 8.74
C GLU A 298 -15.80 -20.88 9.35
N GLU A 299 -14.87 -20.84 10.32
CA GLU A 299 -14.41 -19.58 10.92
C GLU A 299 -13.38 -18.90 9.99
N GLU A 300 -13.49 -17.59 9.85
CA GLU A 300 -12.51 -16.82 9.09
C GLU A 300 -11.16 -16.75 9.82
N TRP A 301 -10.08 -16.84 9.05
CA TRP A 301 -8.75 -16.46 9.44
C TRP A 301 -8.74 -15.03 9.94
N GLN A 302 -7.88 -14.78 10.91
CA GLN A 302 -7.88 -13.58 11.71
C GLN A 302 -6.73 -12.65 11.30
N THR A 303 -7.00 -11.36 11.34
CA THR A 303 -5.96 -10.33 11.42
C THR A 303 -5.34 -10.34 12.81
N ILE A 304 -4.24 -9.60 13.00
CA ILE A 304 -3.64 -9.43 14.32
C ILE A 304 -4.63 -8.78 15.28
N GLU A 305 -5.36 -7.76 14.84
CA GLU A 305 -6.40 -7.13 15.66
C GLU A 305 -7.43 -8.15 16.12
N ALA A 306 -8.03 -8.92 15.21
CA ALA A 306 -9.08 -9.86 15.56
C ALA A 306 -8.60 -10.91 16.58
N LYS A 307 -7.38 -11.42 16.41
CA LYS A 307 -6.77 -12.39 17.33
C LYS A 307 -6.50 -11.77 18.71
N VAL A 308 -5.91 -10.58 18.75
CA VAL A 308 -5.64 -9.86 20.02
C VAL A 308 -6.94 -9.47 20.72
N THR A 309 -7.98 -9.08 19.98
CA THR A 309 -9.30 -8.77 20.53
C THR A 309 -9.93 -10.01 21.19
N LYS A 310 -9.87 -11.18 20.56
CA LYS A 310 -10.32 -12.45 21.18
C LYS A 310 -9.53 -12.80 22.43
N PHE A 311 -8.21 -12.58 22.39
CA PHE A 311 -7.34 -12.80 23.53
C PHE A 311 -7.72 -11.89 24.72
N LEU A 312 -7.92 -10.59 24.48
CA LEU A 312 -8.37 -9.62 25.49
C LEU A 312 -9.72 -10.00 26.11
N LYS A 313 -10.64 -10.53 25.31
CA LYS A 313 -11.97 -11.00 25.76
C LYS A 313 -11.93 -12.37 26.45
N LYS A 314 -10.76 -13.02 26.54
CA LYS A 314 -10.59 -14.38 27.06
C LYS A 314 -11.47 -15.41 26.32
N GLU A 315 -11.66 -15.20 25.02
CA GLU A 315 -12.44 -16.06 24.12
C GLU A 315 -11.59 -17.16 23.47
N LEU A 316 -10.27 -17.15 23.68
CA LEU A 316 -9.38 -18.20 23.18
C LEU A 316 -9.47 -19.45 24.07
N THR A 317 -9.56 -20.62 23.43
CA THR A 317 -9.84 -21.90 24.11
C THR A 317 -8.60 -22.65 24.59
N ASP A 318 -7.41 -22.32 24.05
CA ASP A 318 -6.12 -22.86 24.49
C ASP A 318 -5.11 -21.72 24.72
N SER A 319 -4.34 -21.84 25.80
CA SER A 319 -3.35 -20.85 26.25
C SER A 319 -1.98 -21.03 25.61
N VAL A 320 -1.74 -22.16 24.94
CA VAL A 320 -0.46 -22.46 24.25
C VAL A 320 -0.33 -21.72 22.91
N GLU A 321 -1.43 -21.25 22.32
CA GLU A 321 -1.46 -20.55 21.02
C GLU A 321 -1.54 -19.01 21.13
N ILE A 322 -1.08 -18.45 22.25
CA ILE A 322 -0.96 -16.99 22.46
C ILE A 322 0.24 -16.42 21.65
N LEU A 323 1.04 -17.26 20.98
CA LEU A 323 2.24 -16.87 20.22
C LEU A 323 2.17 -17.25 18.75
#